data_AF-A0A538K616-F1
#
_entry.id   AF-A0A538K616-F1
#
_cell.length_a   1.000
_cell.length_b   1.000
_cell.length_c   1.000
_cell.angle_alpha   90.00
_cell.angle_beta   90.00
_cell.angle_gamma   90.00
#
_symmetry.space_group_name_H-M   'P 1'
#
loop_
_entity.id
_entity.type
_entity.pdbx_description
1 polymer ?
#
loop_
_entity_poly.entity_id
_entity_poly.type
_entity_poly.pdbx_seq_one_letter_code
_entity_poly.pdbx_strand_id
1 'polypeptide(L)'
;MTSTKTWTTAATLTATIGVAGTAWVLAVQKMSGMDMGAATELGSFGFFVSVWVLMMAAMMLPGAAPAVSRFIRANGRVLVAPLFAGSYLAVWTLVGLAVYALYEPHGTSTAGVLTIAAGVYELTPLKRECRRRCRKNVRSGFQFGFYCLGSSIGLMVILLALGVMSVTWMSIIAALVVAQKLLPPRASIDVPVALALVGLGILIALAPSSVPGLVVAM
;
A
#
# COMPACT_ATOMS: atom_id res chain seq x y z
N MET A 1 0.81 -13.67 -33.69
CA MET A 1 1.55 -13.69 -32.40
C MET A 1 1.36 -12.45 -31.53
N THR A 2 0.90 -11.30 -32.06
CA THR A 2 0.56 -10.09 -31.29
C THR A 2 -0.74 -10.24 -30.50
N SER A 3 -1.78 -10.83 -31.12
CA SER A 3 -3.11 -11.02 -30.50
C SER A 3 -3.06 -11.89 -29.23
N THR A 4 -2.38 -13.03 -29.25
CA THR A 4 -2.27 -13.91 -28.06
C THR A 4 -1.57 -13.22 -26.89
N LYS A 5 -0.56 -12.37 -27.13
CA LYS A 5 0.11 -11.59 -26.08
C LYS A 5 -0.81 -10.55 -25.44
N THR A 6 -1.62 -9.83 -26.22
CA THR A 6 -2.57 -8.83 -25.69
C THR A 6 -3.69 -9.47 -24.88
N TRP A 7 -4.20 -10.63 -25.32
CA TRP A 7 -5.21 -11.39 -24.60
C TRP A 7 -4.71 -11.89 -23.23
N THR A 8 -3.51 -12.48 -23.16
CA THR A 8 -2.94 -12.93 -21.88
C THR A 8 -2.72 -11.76 -20.91
N THR A 9 -2.32 -10.59 -21.42
CA THR A 9 -2.15 -9.40 -20.58
C THR A 9 -3.47 -8.86 -20.06
N ALA A 10 -4.49 -8.77 -20.92
CA ALA A 10 -5.82 -8.32 -20.51
C ALA A 10 -6.40 -9.29 -19.47
N ALA A 11 -6.34 -10.60 -19.72
CA ALA A 11 -6.83 -11.60 -18.77
C ALA A 11 -6.13 -11.56 -17.42
N THR A 12 -4.80 -11.39 -17.40
CA THR A 12 -4.03 -11.28 -16.15
C THR A 12 -4.39 -10.01 -15.38
N LEU A 13 -4.55 -8.88 -16.08
CA LEU A 13 -4.96 -7.61 -15.47
C LEU A 13 -6.38 -7.73 -14.89
N THR A 14 -7.34 -8.26 -15.67
CA THR A 14 -8.72 -8.46 -15.21
C THR A 14 -8.78 -9.39 -14.01
N ALA A 15 -8.05 -10.52 -14.03
CA ALA A 15 -8.01 -11.44 -12.89
C ALA A 15 -7.40 -10.78 -11.64
N THR A 16 -6.29 -10.04 -11.79
CA THR A 16 -5.63 -9.36 -10.65
C THR A 16 -6.53 -8.26 -10.08
N ILE A 17 -7.21 -7.49 -10.93
CA ILE A 17 -8.15 -6.45 -10.51
C ILE A 17 -9.38 -7.07 -9.85
N GLY A 18 -9.90 -8.19 -10.38
CA GLY A 18 -11.00 -8.94 -9.78
C GLY A 18 -10.67 -9.41 -8.37
N VAL A 19 -9.49 -10.01 -8.17
CA VAL A 19 -8.99 -10.43 -6.85
C VAL A 19 -8.78 -9.24 -5.92
N ALA A 20 -8.26 -8.12 -6.42
CA ALA A 20 -8.11 -6.92 -5.61
C ALA A 20 -9.48 -6.31 -5.22
N GLY A 21 -10.46 -6.34 -6.11
CA GLY A 21 -11.83 -5.89 -5.86
C GLY A 21 -12.53 -6.74 -4.81
N THR A 22 -12.41 -8.07 -4.88
CA THR A 22 -12.95 -8.96 -3.84
C THR A 22 -12.24 -8.74 -2.50
N ALA A 23 -10.92 -8.55 -2.50
CA ALA A 23 -10.17 -8.22 -1.30
C ALA A 23 -10.64 -6.89 -0.68
N TRP A 24 -10.93 -5.87 -1.49
CA TRP A 24 -11.50 -4.59 -1.03
C TRP A 24 -12.86 -4.78 -0.34
N VAL A 25 -13.78 -5.53 -0.95
CA VAL A 25 -15.10 -5.80 -0.39
C VAL A 25 -14.97 -6.51 0.95
N LEU A 26 -14.16 -7.57 1.02
CA LEU A 26 -13.93 -8.34 2.25
C LEU A 26 -13.25 -7.51 3.34
N ALA A 27 -12.30 -6.64 2.98
CA ALA A 27 -11.64 -5.74 3.92
C ALA A 27 -12.66 -4.75 4.52
N VAL A 28 -13.46 -4.09 3.68
CA VAL A 28 -14.50 -3.15 4.14
C VAL A 28 -15.55 -3.84 5.00
N GLN A 29 -15.99 -5.05 4.62
CA GLN A 29 -16.94 -5.84 5.43
C GLN A 29 -16.38 -6.24 6.79
N LYS A 30 -15.08 -6.59 6.87
CA LYS A 30 -14.45 -6.91 8.17
C LYS A 30 -14.23 -5.69 9.04
N MET A 31 -14.03 -4.52 8.44
CA MET A 31 -13.84 -3.26 9.17
C MET A 31 -15.16 -2.55 9.48
N SER A 32 -16.25 -2.84 8.75
CA SER A 32 -17.57 -2.25 8.99
C SER A 32 -18.11 -2.72 10.34
N GLY A 33 -18.31 -1.78 11.26
CA GLY A 33 -18.76 -2.05 12.62
C GLY A 33 -17.64 -1.98 13.68
N MET A 34 -16.39 -1.72 13.29
CA MET A 34 -15.33 -1.35 14.23
C MET A 34 -15.24 0.18 14.34
N ASP A 35 -14.84 0.68 15.50
CA ASP A 35 -14.40 2.06 15.61
C ASP A 35 -13.19 2.25 14.69
N MET A 36 -13.22 3.24 13.82
CA MET A 36 -12.24 3.44 12.75
C MET A 36 -11.16 4.47 13.12
N GLY A 37 -10.97 4.67 14.43
CA GLY A 37 -10.08 5.69 15.00
C GLY A 37 -8.61 5.26 15.08
N ALA A 38 -7.69 6.20 15.28
CA ALA A 38 -6.28 5.89 15.56
C ALA A 38 -6.07 5.07 16.86
N ALA A 39 -7.08 5.04 17.75
CA ALA A 39 -7.09 4.33 19.02
C ALA A 39 -7.74 2.94 18.98
N THR A 40 -8.15 2.45 17.80
CA THR A 40 -8.76 1.12 17.69
C THR A 40 -7.76 0.03 18.11
N GLU A 41 -8.13 -0.78 19.09
CA GLU A 41 -7.32 -1.94 19.44
C GLU A 41 -7.17 -2.86 18.23
N LEU A 42 -5.94 -3.31 17.96
CA LEU A 42 -5.60 -4.16 16.80
C LEU A 42 -6.36 -5.51 16.81
N GLY A 43 -7.02 -5.85 17.92
CA GLY A 43 -7.74 -7.09 18.12
C GLY A 43 -6.78 -8.27 18.28
N SER A 44 -7.31 -9.49 18.15
CA SER A 44 -6.48 -10.70 18.22
C SER A 44 -5.49 -10.78 17.04
N PHE A 45 -4.31 -11.38 17.27
CA PHE A 45 -3.28 -11.60 16.24
C PHE A 45 -3.85 -12.17 14.93
N GLY A 46 -4.69 -13.21 15.04
CA GLY A 46 -5.30 -13.84 13.86
C GLY A 46 -6.25 -12.92 13.10
N PHE A 47 -6.99 -12.06 13.81
CA PHE A 47 -7.86 -11.07 13.20
C PHE A 47 -7.04 -9.99 12.49
N PHE A 48 -6.05 -9.40 13.17
CA PHE A 48 -5.18 -8.37 12.60
C PHE A 48 -4.49 -8.85 11.33
N VAL A 49 -3.80 -10.01 11.38
CA VAL A 49 -3.08 -10.54 10.22
C VAL A 49 -4.04 -10.81 9.06
N SER A 50 -5.24 -11.31 9.33
CA SER A 50 -6.25 -11.56 8.30
C SER A 50 -6.71 -10.27 7.62
N VAL A 51 -7.05 -9.23 8.39
CA VAL A 51 -7.50 -7.94 7.85
C VAL A 51 -6.33 -7.24 7.14
N TRP A 52 -5.14 -7.25 7.73
CA TRP A 52 -3.92 -6.70 7.14
C TRP A 52 -3.64 -7.31 5.77
N VAL A 53 -3.66 -8.63 5.64
CA VAL A 53 -3.42 -9.30 4.36
C VAL A 53 -4.48 -8.92 3.33
N LEU A 54 -5.76 -8.84 3.72
CA LEU A 54 -6.84 -8.37 2.84
C LEU A 54 -6.61 -6.93 2.38
N MET A 55 -6.21 -6.04 3.29
CA MET A 55 -5.91 -4.64 2.96
C MET A 55 -4.70 -4.52 2.04
N MET A 56 -3.62 -5.23 2.33
CA MET A 56 -2.43 -5.24 1.46
C MET A 56 -2.77 -5.82 0.09
N ALA A 57 -3.56 -6.88 0.02
CA ALA A 57 -4.04 -7.40 -1.24
C ALA A 57 -4.86 -6.35 -2.00
N ALA A 58 -5.84 -5.74 -1.36
CA ALA A 58 -6.71 -4.71 -1.93
C ALA A 58 -5.94 -3.51 -2.51
N MET A 59 -4.96 -2.99 -1.78
CA MET A 59 -4.24 -1.78 -2.17
C MET A 59 -3.05 -2.05 -3.10
N MET A 60 -2.35 -3.17 -2.88
CA MET A 60 -1.01 -3.38 -3.43
C MET A 60 -0.99 -4.31 -4.64
N LEU A 61 -1.98 -5.21 -4.82
CA LEU A 61 -2.11 -6.03 -6.04
C LEU A 61 -2.35 -5.20 -7.31
N PRO A 62 -3.24 -4.18 -7.33
CA PRO A 62 -3.53 -3.42 -8.54
C PRO A 62 -2.26 -2.83 -9.17
N GLY A 63 -1.39 -2.27 -8.34
CA GLY A 63 -0.11 -1.72 -8.79
C GLY A 63 0.94 -2.79 -9.17
N ALA A 64 0.78 -4.04 -8.73
CA ALA A 64 1.66 -5.15 -9.10
C ALA A 64 1.24 -5.82 -10.43
N ALA A 65 0.01 -5.60 -10.90
CA ALA A 65 -0.54 -6.25 -12.09
C ALA A 65 0.33 -6.08 -13.36
N PRO A 66 0.90 -4.89 -13.65
CA PRO A 66 1.82 -4.73 -14.78
C PRO A 66 3.10 -5.57 -14.63
N ALA A 67 3.61 -5.73 -13.40
CA ALA A 67 4.80 -6.53 -13.11
C ALA A 67 4.52 -8.03 -13.27
N VAL A 68 3.36 -8.51 -12.79
CA VAL A 68 2.92 -9.90 -13.00
C VAL A 68 2.83 -10.21 -14.50
N SER A 69 2.25 -9.31 -15.30
CA SER A 69 2.16 -9.50 -16.75
C SER A 69 3.54 -9.62 -17.42
N ARG A 70 4.53 -8.83 -16.97
CA ARG A 70 5.92 -8.90 -17.46
C ARG A 70 6.57 -10.22 -17.07
N PHE A 71 6.32 -10.67 -15.84
CA PHE A 71 6.87 -11.92 -15.31
C PHE A 71 6.32 -13.14 -16.05
N ILE A 72 5.01 -13.20 -16.31
CA ILE A 72 4.39 -14.24 -17.14
C ILE A 72 4.99 -14.26 -18.54
N ARG A 73 5.15 -13.09 -19.18
CA ARG A 73 5.73 -13.00 -20.53
C ARG A 73 7.19 -13.45 -20.58
N ALA A 74 7.97 -13.18 -19.54
CA ALA A 74 9.36 -13.59 -19.47
C ALA A 74 9.53 -15.11 -19.24
N ASN A 75 8.60 -15.73 -18.49
CA ASN A 75 8.65 -17.16 -18.16
C ASN A 75 7.81 -18.05 -19.08
N GLY A 76 6.91 -17.48 -19.88
CA GLY A 76 6.02 -18.20 -20.80
C GLY A 76 4.91 -19.02 -20.12
N ARG A 77 4.69 -18.87 -18.80
CA ARG A 77 3.73 -19.68 -18.02
C ARG A 77 2.80 -18.81 -17.18
N VAL A 78 1.49 -18.93 -17.35
CA VAL A 78 0.50 -18.17 -16.54
C VAL A 78 0.46 -18.67 -15.09
N LEU A 79 0.73 -19.95 -14.87
CA LEU A 79 0.76 -20.60 -13.54
C LEU A 79 1.80 -20.01 -12.57
N VAL A 80 2.77 -19.22 -13.04
CA VAL A 80 3.73 -18.54 -12.15
C VAL A 80 3.17 -17.25 -11.52
N ALA A 81 2.03 -16.77 -11.99
CA ALA A 81 1.35 -15.59 -11.45
C ALA A 81 0.95 -15.71 -9.97
N PRO A 82 0.27 -16.79 -9.52
CA PRO A 82 -0.06 -16.96 -8.11
C PRO A 82 1.17 -17.10 -7.22
N LEU A 83 2.26 -17.71 -7.70
CA LEU A 83 3.52 -17.79 -6.94
C LEU A 83 4.15 -16.40 -6.76
N PHE A 84 4.11 -15.57 -7.80
CA PHE A 84 4.56 -14.18 -7.70
C PHE A 84 3.70 -13.36 -6.73
N ALA A 85 2.37 -13.47 -6.85
CA ALA A 85 1.43 -12.76 -5.97
C ALA A 85 1.55 -13.24 -4.52
N GLY A 86 1.67 -14.55 -4.30
CA GLY A 86 1.84 -15.15 -2.98
C GLY A 86 3.14 -14.74 -2.30
N SER A 87 4.27 -14.78 -3.00
CA SER A 87 5.55 -14.30 -2.46
C SER A 87 5.54 -12.79 -2.18
N TYR A 88 4.87 -12.01 -3.02
CA TYR A 88 4.68 -10.58 -2.80
C TYR A 88 3.83 -10.29 -1.55
N LEU A 89 2.71 -10.99 -1.39
CA LEU A 89 1.86 -10.86 -0.21
C LEU A 89 2.58 -11.38 1.04
N ALA A 90 3.40 -12.42 0.95
CA ALA A 90 4.21 -12.90 2.07
C ALA A 90 5.15 -11.80 2.62
N VAL A 91 5.78 -11.01 1.75
CA VAL A 91 6.60 -9.85 2.18
C VAL A 91 5.73 -8.84 2.95
N TRP A 92 4.53 -8.54 2.45
CA TRP A 92 3.60 -7.64 3.14
C TRP A 92 3.06 -8.22 4.45
N THR A 93 2.86 -9.53 4.53
CA THR A 93 2.49 -10.23 5.77
C THR A 93 3.59 -10.08 6.81
N LEU A 94 4.86 -10.26 6.43
CA LEU A 94 6.00 -10.05 7.34
C LEU A 94 6.05 -8.61 7.87
N VAL A 95 5.76 -7.62 7.02
CA VAL A 95 5.62 -6.22 7.46
C VAL A 95 4.49 -6.08 8.47
N GLY A 96 3.35 -6.71 8.22
CA GLY A 96 2.22 -6.73 9.16
C GLY A 96 2.59 -7.35 10.51
N LEU A 97 3.32 -8.47 10.51
CA LEU A 97 3.82 -9.08 11.74
C LEU A 97 4.75 -8.13 12.50
N ALA A 98 5.66 -7.44 11.80
CA ALA A 98 6.54 -6.45 12.41
C ALA A 98 5.74 -5.26 12.97
N VAL A 99 4.72 -4.78 12.26
CA VAL A 99 3.82 -3.74 12.76
C VAL A 99 3.09 -4.23 14.00
N TYR A 100 2.46 -5.41 13.98
CA TYR A 100 1.75 -5.94 15.15
C TYR A 100 2.64 -6.06 16.39
N ALA A 101 3.91 -6.43 16.21
CA ALA A 101 4.86 -6.58 17.32
C ALA A 101 5.41 -5.24 17.85
N LEU A 102 5.47 -4.20 17.01
CA LEU A 102 6.12 -2.92 17.32
C LEU A 102 5.13 -1.76 17.49
N TYR A 103 3.86 -1.96 17.15
CA TYR A 103 2.85 -0.92 17.18
C TYR A 103 2.46 -0.64 18.62
N GLU A 104 2.87 0.54 19.10
CA GLU A 104 2.38 1.10 20.34
C GLU A 104 1.31 2.16 20.05
N PRO A 105 0.23 2.22 20.85
CA PRO A 105 -0.73 3.32 20.79
C PRO A 105 0.01 4.65 20.95
N HIS A 106 -0.14 5.55 19.99
CA HIS A 106 0.63 6.78 19.94
C HIS A 106 -0.29 8.00 19.87
N GLY A 107 0.13 9.09 20.52
CA GLY A 107 -0.60 10.34 20.52
C GLY A 107 -0.54 11.08 19.19
N THR A 108 -1.40 12.08 19.02
CA THR A 108 -1.53 12.91 17.83
C THR A 108 -0.21 13.53 17.36
N SER A 109 0.66 13.93 18.29
CA SER A 109 1.98 14.49 17.97
C SER A 109 2.89 13.49 17.25
N THR A 110 2.87 12.22 17.67
CA THR A 110 3.65 11.14 17.01
C THR A 110 3.09 10.87 15.62
N ALA A 111 1.77 10.85 15.45
CA ALA A 111 1.13 10.69 14.15
C ALA A 111 1.51 11.82 13.18
N GLY A 112 1.54 13.07 13.65
CA GLY A 112 2.01 14.22 12.88
C GLY A 112 3.48 14.10 12.46
N VAL A 113 4.37 13.76 13.39
CA VAL A 113 5.80 13.57 13.11
C VAL A 113 6.04 12.44 12.09
N LEU A 114 5.37 11.29 12.26
CA LEU A 114 5.45 10.17 11.32
C LEU A 114 4.95 10.56 9.93
N THR A 115 3.87 11.35 9.85
CA THR A 115 3.32 11.83 8.58
C THR A 115 4.28 12.81 7.88
N ILE A 116 4.90 13.72 8.63
CA ILE A 116 5.93 14.64 8.09
C ILE A 116 7.14 13.85 7.61
N ALA A 117 7.65 12.90 8.43
CA ALA A 117 8.78 12.07 8.07
C ALA A 117 8.50 11.23 6.81
N ALA A 118 7.29 10.71 6.67
CA ALA A 118 6.83 10.04 5.46
C ALA A 118 6.77 10.98 4.25
N GLY A 119 6.29 12.22 4.42
CA GLY A 119 6.32 13.25 3.37
C GLY A 119 7.74 13.59 2.91
N VAL A 120 8.71 13.66 3.84
CA VAL A 120 10.13 13.83 3.52
C VAL A 120 10.69 12.60 2.79
N TYR A 121 10.26 11.39 3.20
CA TYR A 121 10.63 10.14 2.52
C TYR A 121 10.21 10.14 1.04
N GLU A 122 9.07 10.74 0.69
CA GLU A 122 8.61 10.87 -0.70
C GLU A 122 9.63 11.56 -1.62
N LEU A 123 10.44 12.48 -1.09
CA LEU A 123 11.45 13.23 -1.85
C LEU A 123 12.81 12.51 -1.94
N THR A 124 12.98 11.40 -1.20
CA THR A 124 14.27 10.74 -1.03
C THR A 124 14.72 10.02 -2.32
N PRO A 125 16.02 10.08 -2.70
CA PRO A 125 16.53 9.38 -3.87
C PRO A 125 16.35 7.86 -3.80
N LEU A 126 16.35 7.30 -2.58
CA LEU A 126 16.07 5.88 -2.30
C LEU A 126 14.72 5.45 -2.88
N LYS A 127 13.66 6.24 -2.65
CA LYS A 127 12.33 5.96 -3.17
C LYS A 127 12.32 5.96 -4.71
N ARG A 128 12.98 6.94 -5.33
CA ARG A 128 13.08 7.04 -6.80
C ARG A 128 13.79 5.82 -7.38
N GLU A 129 14.84 5.34 -6.73
CA GLU A 129 15.57 4.15 -7.15
C GLU A 129 14.72 2.88 -7.02
N CYS A 130 14.07 2.68 -5.87
CA CYS A 130 13.13 1.58 -5.66
C CYS A 130 12.03 1.56 -6.72
N ARG A 131 11.41 2.72 -7.01
CA ARG A 131 10.38 2.84 -8.05
C ARG A 131 10.91 2.53 -9.46
N ARG A 132 12.15 2.94 -9.76
CA ARG A 132 12.83 2.61 -11.02
C ARG A 132 13.06 1.10 -11.15
N ARG A 133 13.48 0.43 -10.07
CA ARG A 133 13.69 -1.02 -10.03
C ARG A 133 12.38 -1.82 -10.10
N CYS A 134 11.31 -1.35 -9.45
CA CYS A 134 9.97 -1.95 -9.58
C CYS A 134 9.46 -1.98 -11.03
N ARG A 135 9.87 -1.02 -11.87
CA ARG A 135 9.48 -0.98 -13.29
C ARG A 135 10.37 -1.83 -14.21
N LYS A 136 11.53 -2.28 -13.76
CA LYS A 136 12.38 -3.20 -14.55
C LYS A 136 11.83 -4.62 -14.46
N ASN A 137 12.30 -5.49 -15.36
CA ASN A 137 11.96 -6.91 -15.29
C ASN A 137 12.58 -7.52 -14.03
N VAL A 138 11.72 -8.03 -13.15
CA VAL A 138 12.10 -8.69 -11.90
C VAL A 138 12.15 -10.20 -12.10
N ARG A 139 13.11 -10.86 -11.45
CA ARG A 139 13.30 -12.32 -11.54
C ARG A 139 12.44 -13.10 -10.56
N SER A 140 11.89 -12.45 -9.52
CA SER A 140 11.08 -13.08 -8.48
C SER A 140 10.10 -12.10 -7.83
N GLY A 141 8.97 -12.60 -7.32
CA GLY A 141 7.98 -11.83 -6.56
C GLY A 141 8.51 -11.31 -5.23
N PHE A 142 9.44 -12.03 -4.58
CA PHE A 142 10.12 -11.55 -3.36
C PHE A 142 10.94 -10.29 -3.63
N GLN A 143 11.76 -10.30 -4.70
CA GLN A 143 12.58 -9.16 -5.07
C GLN A 143 11.71 -7.95 -5.44
N PHE A 144 10.60 -8.18 -6.14
CA PHE A 144 9.61 -7.14 -6.40
C PHE A 144 8.98 -6.60 -5.11
N GLY A 145 8.66 -7.48 -4.15
CA GLY A 145 8.13 -7.14 -2.83
C GLY A 145 9.02 -6.16 -2.09
N PHE A 146 10.33 -6.43 -1.97
CA PHE A 146 11.26 -5.52 -1.29
C PHE A 146 11.38 -4.16 -1.97
N TYR A 147 11.45 -4.11 -3.30
CA TYR A 147 11.48 -2.83 -4.03
C TYR A 147 10.17 -2.07 -3.89
N CYS A 148 9.05 -2.78 -3.91
CA CYS A 148 7.74 -2.18 -3.73
C CYS A 148 7.58 -1.64 -2.31
N LEU A 149 8.02 -2.40 -1.31
CA LEU A 149 8.03 -2.01 0.08
C LEU A 149 8.84 -0.72 0.24
N GLY A 150 10.09 -0.68 -0.26
CA GLY A 150 10.88 0.55 -0.24
C GLY A 150 10.20 1.72 -0.96
N SER A 151 9.54 1.50 -2.09
CA SER A 151 8.84 2.59 -2.77
C SER A 151 7.58 3.08 -2.05
N SER A 152 6.96 2.26 -1.19
CA SER A 152 5.65 2.54 -0.58
C SER A 152 5.71 2.67 0.95
N ILE A 153 6.88 2.52 1.58
CA ILE A 153 7.03 2.54 3.04
C ILE A 153 6.58 3.86 3.66
N GLY A 154 6.85 5.01 3.02
CA GLY A 154 6.37 6.31 3.47
C GLY A 154 4.84 6.35 3.55
N LEU A 155 4.15 5.96 2.47
CA LEU A 155 2.69 5.87 2.46
C LEU A 155 2.16 4.85 3.46
N MET A 156 2.88 3.76 3.68
CA MET A 156 2.51 2.77 4.71
C MET A 156 2.56 3.38 6.11
N VAL A 157 3.63 4.11 6.44
CA VAL A 157 3.76 4.81 7.72
C VAL A 157 2.60 5.78 7.95
N ILE A 158 2.13 6.44 6.90
CA ILE A 158 0.96 7.33 6.98
C ILE A 158 -0.32 6.55 7.26
N LEU A 159 -0.53 5.40 6.61
CA LEU A 159 -1.67 4.53 6.91
C LEU A 159 -1.67 4.13 8.38
N LEU A 160 -0.49 3.79 8.92
CA LEU A 160 -0.34 3.42 10.33
C LEU A 160 -0.57 4.59 11.27
N ALA A 161 -0.05 5.77 10.94
CA ALA A 161 -0.15 6.98 11.77
C ALA A 161 -1.56 7.56 11.82
N LEU A 162 -2.33 7.47 10.74
CA LEU A 162 -3.67 8.06 10.63
C LEU A 162 -4.80 7.09 10.99
N GLY A 163 -4.45 5.82 11.19
CA GLY A 163 -5.38 4.76 11.54
C GLY A 163 -5.35 3.64 10.52
N VAL A 164 -4.82 2.49 10.95
CA VAL A 164 -4.71 1.27 10.14
C VAL A 164 -6.05 0.87 9.54
N MET A 165 -7.14 1.06 10.28
CA MET A 165 -8.48 0.62 9.89
C MET A 165 -9.28 1.68 9.13
N SER A 166 -8.73 2.86 8.80
CA SER A 166 -9.49 3.90 8.10
C SER A 166 -9.65 3.61 6.61
N VAL A 167 -10.88 3.30 6.17
CA VAL A 167 -11.21 3.06 4.75
C VAL A 167 -10.93 4.29 3.88
N THR A 168 -11.09 5.50 4.42
CA THR A 168 -10.80 6.75 3.71
C THR A 168 -9.31 6.86 3.39
N TRP A 169 -8.45 6.68 4.40
CA TRP A 169 -6.99 6.70 4.21
C TRP A 169 -6.51 5.54 3.36
N MET A 170 -7.13 4.37 3.53
CA MET A 170 -6.87 3.21 2.69
C MET A 170 -7.14 3.55 1.20
N SER A 171 -8.26 4.18 0.89
CA SER A 171 -8.61 4.54 -0.49
C SER A 171 -7.64 5.56 -1.08
N ILE A 172 -7.31 6.61 -0.31
CA ILE A 172 -6.35 7.64 -0.72
C ILE A 172 -4.97 7.03 -0.99
N ILE A 173 -4.46 6.21 -0.08
CA ILE A 173 -3.14 5.60 -0.20
C ILE A 173 -3.10 4.60 -1.35
N ALA A 174 -4.15 3.81 -1.55
CA ALA A 174 -4.24 2.92 -2.71
C ALA A 174 -4.17 3.70 -4.03
N ALA A 175 -4.93 4.80 -4.14
CA ALA A 175 -4.90 5.67 -5.31
C ALA A 175 -3.50 6.27 -5.54
N LEU A 176 -2.84 6.76 -4.48
CA LEU A 176 -1.48 7.27 -4.55
C LEU A 176 -0.48 6.19 -4.98
N VAL A 177 -0.54 4.99 -4.40
CA VAL A 177 0.36 3.88 -4.75
C VAL A 177 0.18 3.48 -6.22
N VAL A 178 -1.06 3.36 -6.69
CA VAL A 178 -1.37 3.03 -8.08
C VAL A 178 -0.87 4.13 -9.01
N ALA A 179 -1.19 5.40 -8.72
CA ALA A 179 -0.71 6.54 -9.50
C ALA A 179 0.82 6.57 -9.56
N GLN A 180 1.50 6.40 -8.44
CA GLN A 180 2.96 6.41 -8.36
C GLN A 180 3.61 5.25 -9.12
N LYS A 181 2.98 4.07 -9.14
CA LYS A 181 3.47 2.90 -9.89
C LYS A 181 3.22 3.01 -11.39
N LEU A 182 2.12 3.65 -11.80
CA LEU A 182 1.76 3.83 -13.21
C LEU A 182 2.46 5.03 -13.86
N LEU A 183 2.68 6.11 -13.11
CA LEU A 183 3.29 7.33 -13.62
C LEU A 183 4.83 7.24 -13.70
N PRO A 184 5.47 7.94 -14.66
CA PRO A 184 6.93 8.04 -14.72
C PRO A 184 7.47 8.74 -13.47
N PRO A 185 8.70 8.39 -13.01
CA PRO A 185 9.32 8.98 -11.82
C PRO A 185 9.78 10.40 -12.15
N ARG A 186 8.85 11.36 -12.13
CA ARG A 186 9.14 12.78 -12.37
C ARG A 186 9.04 13.52 -11.06
N ALA A 187 10.03 14.39 -10.80
CA ALA A 187 10.03 15.27 -9.64
C ALA A 187 8.72 16.08 -9.56
N SER A 188 8.14 16.48 -10.68
CA SER A 188 6.86 17.20 -10.75
C SER A 188 5.65 16.44 -10.21
N ILE A 189 5.73 15.12 -10.03
CA ILE A 189 4.64 14.29 -9.46
C ILE A 189 4.94 13.97 -7.99
N ASP A 190 6.21 13.66 -7.69
CA ASP A 190 6.61 13.32 -6.33
C ASP A 190 6.63 14.55 -5.40
N VAL A 191 6.93 15.75 -5.93
CA VAL A 191 6.96 17.00 -5.13
C VAL A 191 5.57 17.44 -4.65
N PRO A 192 4.52 17.50 -5.49
CA PRO A 192 3.18 17.84 -5.00
C PRO A 192 2.65 16.83 -3.98
N VAL A 193 2.92 15.52 -4.19
CA VAL A 193 2.53 14.48 -3.23
C VAL A 193 3.27 14.69 -1.90
N ALA A 194 4.59 14.90 -1.93
CA ALA A 194 5.36 15.18 -0.73
C ALA A 194 4.84 16.43 0.01
N LEU A 195 4.58 17.53 -0.72
CA LEU A 195 4.05 18.76 -0.14
C LEU A 195 2.66 18.55 0.48
N ALA A 196 1.78 17.80 -0.19
CA ALA A 196 0.46 17.46 0.34
C ALA A 196 0.57 16.63 1.63
N LEU A 197 1.48 15.65 1.69
CA LEU A 197 1.69 14.82 2.89
C LEU A 197 2.32 15.61 4.03
N VAL A 198 3.31 16.47 3.74
CA VAL A 198 3.90 17.36 4.76
C VAL A 198 2.86 18.35 5.28
N GLY A 199 2.08 18.96 4.38
CA GLY A 199 0.99 19.87 4.75
C GLY A 199 -0.07 19.17 5.61
N LEU A 200 -0.43 17.93 5.27
CA LEU A 200 -1.32 17.10 6.09
C LEU A 200 -0.72 16.82 7.48
N GLY A 201 0.56 16.45 7.56
CA GLY A 201 1.25 16.25 8.85
C GLY A 201 1.26 17.50 9.72
N ILE A 202 1.47 18.67 9.13
CA ILE A 202 1.38 19.97 9.82
C ILE A 202 -0.06 20.24 10.29
N LEU A 203 -1.07 19.96 9.45
CA LEU A 203 -2.48 20.11 9.82
C LEU A 203 -2.87 19.20 11.00
N ILE A 204 -2.38 17.97 11.02
CA ILE A 204 -2.60 17.04 12.15
C ILE A 204 -1.99 17.59 13.44
N ALA A 205 -0.80 18.19 13.36
CA ALA A 205 -0.12 18.77 14.51
C ALA A 205 -0.81 20.04 15.04
N LEU A 206 -1.38 20.86 14.15
CA LEU A 206 -1.99 22.15 14.51
C LEU A 206 -3.48 22.08 14.81
N ALA A 207 -4.22 21.20 14.13
CA ALA A 207 -5.68 21.16 14.17
C ALA A 207 -6.21 19.71 14.05
N PRO A 208 -5.97 18.87 15.07
CA PRO A 208 -6.30 17.44 15.03
C PRO A 208 -7.81 17.15 14.87
N SER A 209 -8.66 18.09 15.29
CA SER A 209 -10.12 18.04 15.10
C SER A 209 -10.58 18.11 13.65
N SER A 210 -9.70 18.52 12.72
CA SER A 210 -10.03 18.70 11.30
C SER A 210 -9.90 17.42 10.49
N VAL A 211 -9.31 16.36 11.05
CA VAL A 211 -8.91 15.16 10.31
C VAL A 211 -9.89 14.01 10.58
N PRO A 212 -10.68 13.59 9.58
CA PRO A 212 -11.61 12.47 9.72
C PRO A 212 -10.85 11.19 10.10
N GLY A 213 -11.26 10.55 11.20
CA GLY A 213 -10.65 9.31 11.73
C GLY A 213 -9.60 9.52 12.84
N LEU A 214 -9.14 10.75 13.10
CA LEU A 214 -8.27 11.04 14.25
C LEU A 214 -9.04 11.39 15.52
N VAL A 215 -10.34 11.70 15.37
CA VAL A 215 -11.20 12.15 16.47
C VAL A 215 -11.57 10.94 17.32
N VAL A 216 -10.93 10.85 18.49
CA VAL A 216 -11.45 10.11 19.64
C VAL A 216 -12.83 10.70 19.94
N ALA A 217 -13.90 9.92 19.74
CA ALA A 217 -15.14 10.20 20.41
C ALA A 217 -14.84 10.07 21.91
N MET A 218 -14.81 11.22 22.61
CA MET A 218 -14.84 11.25 24.07
C MET A 218 -16.21 10.77 24.56
#